data_AF-A0A9P6WSP6-F1
#
_entry.id   AF-A0A9P6WSP6-F1
#
_cell.length_a   1.000
_cell.length_b   1.000
_cell.length_c   1.000
_cell.angle_alpha   90.00
_cell.angle_beta   90.00
_cell.angle_gamma   90.00
#
_symmetry.space_group_name_H-M   'P 1'
#
loop_
_entity.id
_entity.type
_entity.pdbx_description
1 polymer ?
#
loop_
_entity_poly.entity_id
_entity_poly.type
_entity_poly.pdbx_seq_one_letter_code
_entity_poly.pdbx_strand_id
1 'polypeptide(L)'
;MGSLLGVAVTKGAIYAALPADGVAVINVDDAYGRWFEQHFVGTPARCRVLRYGLEHTADIPARDIRAGAQGSQFTLVSPMGEARVVLGLPGRHNVSNALAAASLALAAAGAGPPDRPSAAQWRGAGG
;
A
#
# COMPACT_ATOMS: atom_id res chain seq x y z
N MET A 1 -5.83 -25.00 19.21
CA MET A 1 -6.07 -24.86 17.76
C MET A 1 -6.59 -23.44 17.51
N GLY A 2 -5.75 -22.56 16.95
CA GLY A 2 -6.09 -21.16 16.63
C GLY A 2 -5.25 -20.13 17.39
N SER A 3 -3.94 -20.06 17.13
CA SER A 3 -3.12 -18.92 17.57
C SER A 3 -3.18 -17.79 16.53
N LEU A 4 -2.97 -16.55 16.96
CA LEU A 4 -2.90 -15.37 16.09
C LEU A 4 -1.83 -15.53 14.99
N LEU A 5 -0.76 -16.27 15.30
CA LEU A 5 0.27 -16.69 14.34
C LEU A 5 -0.26 -17.62 13.25
N GLY A 6 -1.15 -18.56 13.59
CA GLY A 6 -1.76 -19.45 12.61
C GLY A 6 -2.59 -18.70 11.57
N VAL A 7 -3.34 -17.67 12.00
CA VAL A 7 -4.11 -16.79 11.10
C VAL A 7 -3.16 -15.96 10.22
N ALA A 8 -2.09 -15.43 10.80
CA ALA A 8 -1.09 -14.66 10.06
C ALA A 8 -0.39 -15.51 8.98
N VAL A 9 0.01 -16.75 9.30
CA VAL A 9 0.65 -17.66 8.33
C VAL A 9 -0.29 -17.96 7.15
N THR A 10 -1.55 -18.30 7.42
CA THR A 10 -2.53 -18.59 6.36
C THR A 10 -2.76 -17.37 5.47
N LYS A 11 -2.85 -16.16 6.03
CA LYS A 11 -2.98 -14.92 5.25
C LYS A 11 -1.71 -14.60 4.45
N GLY A 12 -0.54 -14.84 5.04
CA GLY A 12 0.75 -14.60 4.41
C GLY A 12 1.05 -15.53 3.22
N ALA A 13 0.38 -16.69 3.15
CA ALA A 13 0.51 -17.62 2.02
C ALA A 13 0.18 -16.98 0.66
N ILE A 14 -0.66 -15.94 0.62
CA ILE A 14 -0.94 -15.18 -0.60
C ILE A 14 0.33 -14.53 -1.13
N TYR A 15 1.15 -13.94 -0.26
CA TYR A 15 2.44 -13.41 -0.68
C TYR A 15 3.36 -14.53 -1.13
N ALA A 16 3.37 -15.70 -0.45
CA ALA A 16 4.20 -16.86 -0.82
C ALA A 16 3.89 -17.39 -2.23
N ALA A 17 2.64 -17.27 -2.68
CA ALA A 17 2.18 -17.72 -3.98
C ALA A 17 2.48 -16.74 -5.12
N LEU A 18 3.01 -15.54 -4.83
CA LEU A 18 3.36 -14.57 -5.88
C LEU A 18 4.52 -15.10 -6.74
N PRO A 19 4.46 -14.93 -8.07
CA PRO A 19 5.61 -15.20 -8.93
C PRO A 19 6.71 -14.17 -8.68
N ALA A 20 7.92 -14.45 -9.18
CA ALA A 20 9.09 -13.58 -8.96
C ALA A 20 8.91 -12.16 -9.55
N ASP A 21 8.15 -12.04 -10.65
CA ASP A 21 7.76 -10.79 -11.29
C ASP A 21 6.46 -10.19 -10.72
N GLY A 22 5.86 -10.87 -9.74
CA GLY A 22 4.67 -10.40 -9.03
C GLY A 22 4.93 -9.15 -8.18
N VAL A 23 3.83 -8.53 -7.72
CA VAL A 23 3.88 -7.35 -6.84
C VAL A 23 3.14 -7.66 -5.54
N ALA A 24 3.86 -7.61 -4.42
CA ALA A 24 3.29 -7.66 -3.09
C ALA A 24 2.73 -6.27 -2.73
N VAL A 25 1.41 -6.17 -2.56
CA VAL A 25 0.74 -4.95 -2.11
C VAL A 25 0.57 -5.00 -0.59
N ILE A 26 1.23 -4.09 0.14
CA ILE A 26 1.34 -4.17 1.60
C ILE A 26 0.81 -2.89 2.26
N ASN A 27 -0.07 -3.07 3.25
CA ASN A 27 -0.48 -1.99 4.14
C ASN A 27 0.62 -1.72 5.16
N VAL A 28 1.22 -0.54 5.14
CA VAL A 28 2.28 -0.19 6.11
C VAL A 28 1.76 0.27 7.47
N ASP A 29 0.46 0.55 7.58
CA ASP A 29 -0.20 0.88 8.85
C ASP A 29 -0.69 -0.37 9.60
N ASP A 30 -0.73 -1.54 8.94
CA ASP A 30 -1.07 -2.79 9.58
C ASP A 30 0.13 -3.33 10.37
N ALA A 31 -0.07 -3.66 11.65
CA ALA A 31 0.95 -4.24 12.52
C ALA A 31 1.60 -5.51 11.93
N TYR A 32 0.85 -6.30 11.16
CA TYR A 32 1.34 -7.48 10.45
C TYR A 32 1.86 -7.17 9.05
N GLY A 33 1.59 -5.99 8.47
CA GLY A 33 2.07 -5.63 7.13
C GLY A 33 3.58 -5.73 7.01
N ARG A 34 4.32 -5.13 7.95
CA ARG A 34 5.78 -5.27 8.04
C ARG A 34 6.22 -6.71 8.30
N TRP A 35 5.48 -7.44 9.15
CA TRP A 35 5.78 -8.84 9.43
C TRP A 35 5.66 -9.69 8.16
N PHE A 36 4.62 -9.48 7.35
CA PHE A 36 4.44 -10.16 6.07
C PHE A 36 5.55 -9.83 5.06
N GLU A 37 5.92 -8.55 4.97
CA GLU A 37 7.02 -8.12 4.12
C GLU A 37 8.33 -8.84 4.49
N GLN A 38 8.66 -8.88 5.79
CA GLN A 38 9.88 -9.52 6.28
C GLN A 38 9.87 -11.04 6.10
N HIS A 39 8.77 -11.72 6.42
CA HIS A 39 8.73 -13.18 6.51
C HIS A 39 8.34 -13.87 5.21
N PHE A 40 7.62 -13.18 4.32
CA PHE A 40 7.23 -13.75 3.04
C PHE A 40 8.01 -13.12 1.89
N VAL A 41 8.13 -11.78 1.84
CA VAL A 41 8.86 -11.12 0.74
C VAL A 41 10.37 -11.21 0.90
N GLY A 42 10.87 -11.07 2.12
CA GLY A 42 12.27 -11.32 2.47
C GLY A 42 13.23 -10.18 2.08
N THR A 43 14.52 -10.41 2.31
CA THR A 43 15.62 -9.51 1.96
C THR A 43 16.80 -10.32 1.41
N PRO A 44 17.18 -10.17 0.12
CA PRO A 44 16.55 -9.30 -0.88
C PRO A 44 15.10 -9.71 -1.17
N ALA A 45 14.27 -8.74 -1.54
CA ALA A 45 12.86 -8.98 -1.84
C ALA A 45 12.75 -9.93 -3.03
N ARG A 46 12.00 -11.03 -2.88
CA ARG A 46 11.82 -12.02 -3.97
C ARG A 46 10.88 -11.56 -5.09
N CYS A 47 10.13 -10.49 -4.85
CA CYS A 47 9.19 -9.89 -5.79
C CYS A 47 9.14 -8.37 -5.54
N ARG A 48 8.48 -7.61 -6.41
CA ARG A 48 8.29 -6.18 -6.22
C ARG A 48 7.38 -5.94 -5.00
N VAL A 49 7.55 -4.80 -4.32
CA VAL A 49 6.72 -4.42 -3.17
C VAL A 49 6.14 -3.04 -3.40
N LEU A 50 4.82 -2.92 -3.40
CA LEU A 50 4.10 -1.66 -3.45
C LEU A 50 3.41 -1.41 -2.12
N ARG A 51 3.80 -0.34 -1.43
CA ARG A 51 3.30 -0.03 -0.08
C ARG A 51 2.20 1.03 -0.15
N TYR A 52 1.11 0.81 0.56
CA TYR A 52 0.05 1.81 0.75
C TYR A 52 -0.18 2.08 2.23
N GLY A 53 -0.62 3.29 2.56
CA GLY A 53 -0.83 3.70 3.95
C GLY A 53 -1.39 5.11 4.06
N LEU A 54 -1.96 5.41 5.21
CA LEU A 54 -2.50 6.71 5.62
C LEU A 54 -1.56 7.42 6.60
N GLU A 55 -0.83 6.68 7.43
CA GLU A 55 -0.05 7.25 8.54
C GLU A 55 1.46 7.08 8.33
N HIS A 56 1.89 5.92 7.85
CA HIS A 56 3.30 5.63 7.61
C HIS A 56 3.72 5.90 6.17
N THR A 57 5.03 6.11 5.96
CA THR A 57 5.62 6.31 4.65
C THR A 57 5.28 5.15 3.71
N ALA A 58 4.58 5.48 2.62
CA ALA A 58 4.07 4.55 1.63
C ALA A 58 4.34 5.05 0.21
N ASP A 59 4.33 4.15 -0.77
CA ASP A 59 4.42 4.48 -2.19
C ASP A 59 3.08 5.05 -2.70
N ILE A 60 1.96 4.60 -2.12
CA ILE A 60 0.59 5.06 -2.40
C ILE A 60 -0.05 5.62 -1.12
N PRO A 61 0.24 6.89 -0.74
CA PRO A 61 -0.40 7.52 0.41
C PRO A 61 -1.71 8.25 0.05
N ALA A 62 -2.46 8.66 1.07
CA ALA A 62 -3.56 9.62 0.93
C ALA A 62 -3.24 10.96 1.62
N ARG A 63 -3.64 12.06 0.99
CA ARG A 63 -3.56 13.43 1.52
C ARG A 63 -4.95 14.04 1.68
N ASP A 64 -5.04 15.12 2.46
CA ASP A 64 -6.25 15.93 2.65
C ASP A 64 -7.49 15.11 3.05
N ILE A 65 -7.28 14.09 3.88
CA ILE A 65 -8.32 13.14 4.26
C ILE A 65 -9.39 13.84 5.10
N ARG A 66 -10.60 13.91 4.55
CA ARG A 66 -11.84 14.32 5.21
C ARG A 66 -12.78 13.12 5.27
N ALA A 67 -12.65 12.32 6.31
CA ALA A 67 -13.54 11.19 6.57
C ALA A 67 -14.61 11.59 7.60
N GLY A 68 -15.88 11.47 7.23
CA GLY A 68 -17.02 11.77 8.09
C GLY A 68 -18.13 10.75 7.97
N ALA A 69 -19.23 10.96 8.69
CA ALA A 69 -20.37 10.04 8.70
C ALA A 69 -21.09 9.91 7.34
N GLN A 70 -20.99 10.94 6.49
CA GLN A 70 -21.65 11.00 5.18
C GLN A 70 -20.78 10.49 4.03
N GLY A 71 -19.54 10.11 4.32
CA GLY A 71 -18.57 9.73 3.28
C GLY A 71 -17.17 10.23 3.58
N SER A 72 -16.26 9.94 2.66
CA SER A 72 -14.85 10.29 2.78
C SER A 72 -14.35 10.96 1.51
N GLN A 73 -13.53 12.00 1.65
CA GLN A 73 -12.85 12.66 0.54
C GLN A 73 -11.36 12.69 0.84
N PHE A 74 -10.53 12.45 -0.17
CA PHE A 74 -9.08 12.48 -0.04
C PHE A 74 -8.42 12.59 -1.41
N THR A 75 -7.14 12.93 -1.41
CA THR A 75 -6.28 12.87 -2.61
C THR A 75 -5.44 11.60 -2.51
N LEU A 76 -5.64 10.66 -3.43
CA LEU A 76 -4.76 9.52 -3.63
C LEU A 76 -3.50 10.00 -4.35
N VAL A 77 -2.34 9.68 -3.80
CA VAL A 77 -1.05 10.00 -4.42
C VAL A 77 -0.41 8.70 -4.90
N SER A 78 0.12 8.68 -6.12
CA SER A 78 0.81 7.53 -6.69
C SER A 78 1.99 7.97 -7.56
N PRO A 79 2.91 7.06 -7.91
CA PRO A 79 3.96 7.35 -8.89
C PRO A 79 3.44 7.77 -10.27
N MET A 80 2.19 7.44 -10.61
CA MET A 80 1.57 7.82 -11.88
C MET A 80 0.86 9.19 -11.83
N GLY A 81 0.80 9.82 -10.64
CA GLY A 81 0.10 11.08 -10.41
C GLY A 81 -0.87 11.01 -9.25
N GLU A 82 -1.62 12.09 -9.08
CA GLU A 82 -2.59 12.27 -8.00
C GLU A 82 -4.03 12.21 -8.51
N ALA A 83 -4.94 11.66 -7.71
CA ALA A 83 -6.36 11.58 -8.04
C ALA A 83 -7.21 11.98 -6.83
N ARG A 84 -8.18 12.88 -7.03
CA ARG A 84 -9.15 13.21 -6.00
C ARG A 84 -10.23 12.14 -5.95
N VAL A 85 -10.44 11.56 -4.76
CA VAL A 85 -11.39 10.48 -4.54
C VAL A 85 -12.50 10.96 -3.60
N VAL A 86 -13.74 10.61 -3.96
CA VAL A 86 -14.93 10.82 -3.13
C VAL A 86 -15.60 9.46 -2.94
N LEU A 87 -15.68 9.01 -1.69
CA LEU A 87 -16.34 7.78 -1.30
C LEU A 87 -17.65 8.12 -0.59
N GLY A 88 -18.76 7.51 -1.01
CA GLY A 88 -20.02 7.52 -0.26
C GLY A 88 -19.98 6.64 1.01
N LEU A 89 -18.79 6.16 1.40
CA LEU A 89 -18.58 5.31 2.55
C LEU A 89 -17.84 6.07 3.67
N PRO A 90 -18.34 6.00 4.91
CA PRO A 90 -17.75 6.71 6.02
C PRO A 90 -16.47 6.04 6.55
N GLY A 91 -15.60 6.86 7.14
CA GLY A 91 -14.49 6.39 7.97
C GLY A 91 -13.16 6.13 7.26
N ARG A 92 -12.07 6.27 8.02
CA ARG A 92 -10.68 6.13 7.53
C ARG A 92 -10.34 4.74 7.02
N HIS A 93 -10.96 3.68 7.55
CA HIS A 93 -10.77 2.32 7.05
C HIS A 93 -11.20 2.18 5.58
N ASN A 94 -12.26 2.89 5.16
CA ASN A 94 -12.69 2.87 3.75
C ASN A 94 -11.75 3.67 2.83
N VAL A 95 -11.09 4.71 3.35
CA VAL A 95 -9.99 5.38 2.65
C VAL A 95 -8.82 4.40 2.46
N SER A 96 -8.43 3.68 3.52
CA SER A 96 -7.40 2.64 3.44
C SER A 96 -7.75 1.54 2.44
N ASN A 97 -9.00 1.05 2.44
CA ASN A 97 -9.47 0.06 1.46
C ASN A 97 -9.42 0.58 0.02
N ALA A 98 -9.76 1.85 -0.20
CA ALA A 98 -9.66 2.46 -1.53
C ALA A 98 -8.20 2.58 -2.01
N LEU A 99 -7.26 2.89 -1.10
CA LEU A 99 -5.83 2.84 -1.42
C LEU A 99 -5.37 1.42 -1.75
N ALA A 100 -5.84 0.41 -1.00
CA ALA A 100 -5.52 -0.99 -1.28
C ALA A 100 -5.99 -1.41 -2.69
N ALA A 101 -7.23 -1.06 -3.05
CA ALA A 101 -7.81 -1.34 -4.36
C ALA A 101 -7.04 -0.65 -5.49
N ALA A 102 -6.70 0.62 -5.32
CA ALA A 102 -5.91 1.36 -6.29
C ALA A 102 -4.49 0.78 -6.44
N SER A 103 -3.86 0.39 -5.33
CA SER A 103 -2.53 -0.23 -5.34
C SER A 103 -2.53 -1.57 -6.09
N LEU A 104 -3.57 -2.39 -5.89
CA LEU A 104 -3.76 -3.64 -6.63
C LEU A 104 -3.97 -3.38 -8.13
N ALA A 105 -4.77 -2.37 -8.48
CA ALA A 105 -5.00 -2.00 -9.88
C ALA A 105 -3.72 -1.51 -10.57
N LEU A 106 -2.92 -0.67 -9.90
CA LEU A 106 -1.62 -0.21 -10.39
C LEU A 106 -0.63 -1.36 -10.56
N ALA A 107 -0.56 -2.25 -9.58
CA ALA A 107 0.25 -3.46 -9.65
C ALA A 107 -0.12 -4.35 -10.85
N ALA A 108 -1.41 -4.57 -11.07
CA ALA A 108 -1.91 -5.36 -12.21
C ALA A 108 -1.66 -4.68 -13.57
N ALA A 109 -1.65 -3.34 -13.60
CA ALA A 109 -1.31 -2.57 -14.80
C ALA A 109 0.21 -2.48 -15.07
N GLY A 110 1.05 -3.12 -14.26
CA GLY A 110 2.51 -3.09 -14.38
C GLY A 110 3.18 -1.84 -13.77
N ALA A 111 2.38 -0.90 -13.26
CA ALA A 111 2.82 0.28 -12.54
C ALA A 111 3.19 -0.08 -11.08
N GLY A 112 4.27 -0.84 -10.89
CA GLY A 112 4.89 -0.95 -9.58
C GLY A 112 5.73 0.29 -9.24
N PRO A 113 6.28 0.37 -8.02
CA PRO A 113 7.05 1.54 -7.63
C PRO A 113 8.24 1.73 -8.58
N PRO A 114 8.61 2.98 -8.92
CA PRO A 114 9.87 3.23 -9.59
C PRO A 114 10.98 2.61 -8.74
N ASP A 115 11.96 1.98 -9.39
CA ASP A 115 13.21 1.59 -8.71
C ASP A 115 13.68 2.81 -7.92
N ARG A 116 13.62 2.75 -6.59
CA ARG A 116 13.93 3.92 -5.75
C ARG A 116 15.32 4.41 -6.17
N PRO A 117 15.49 5.64 -6.69
CA PRO A 117 16.82 6.23 -6.68
C PRO A 117 17.23 6.34 -5.20
N SER A 118 18.43 5.88 -4.89
CA SER A 118 19.02 5.87 -3.56
C SER A 118 19.01 7.27 -2.94
N ALA A 119 18.01 7.62 -2.13
CA ALA A 119 17.94 8.75 -1.18
C ALA A 119 18.50 10.14 -1.59
N ALA A 120 18.84 10.38 -2.86
CA ALA A 120 19.63 11.51 -3.30
C ALA A 120 19.15 11.96 -4.68
N GLN A 121 17.95 12.52 -4.74
CA GLN A 121 17.51 13.51 -5.72
C GLN A 121 16.01 13.80 -5.53
N TRP A 122 15.68 14.50 -4.45
CA TRP A 122 14.46 15.31 -4.41
C TRP A 122 14.90 16.75 -4.12
N ARG A 123 15.03 17.55 -5.18
CA ARG A 123 15.04 19.01 -5.04
C ARG A 123 13.60 19.46 -5.20
N GLY A 124 13.07 20.10 -4.15
CA GLY A 124 11.75 20.71 -4.18
C GLY A 124 11.68 21.77 -5.28
N ALA A 125 10.58 21.79 -6.01
CA ALA A 125 10.16 22.97 -6.73
C ALA A 125 9.30 23.80 -5.76
N GLY A 126 9.96 24.76 -5.11
CA GLY A 126 9.31 26.01 -4.76
C GLY A 126 9.19 26.85 -6.03
N GLY A 127 8.02 27.46 -6.19
CA GLY A 127 7.64 28.34 -7.30
C GLY A 127 6.17 28.64 -7.18
#